data_AF-A0A7W2U3Y8-F1
#
_entry.id   AF-A0A7W2U3Y8-F1
#
_cell.length_a   1.000
_cell.length_b   1.000
_cell.length_c   1.000
_cell.angle_alpha   90.00
_cell.angle_beta   90.00
_cell.angle_gamma   90.00
#
_symmetry.space_group_name_H-M   'P 1'
#
loop_
_entity.id
_entity.type
_entity.pdbx_description
1 polymer ?
#
loop_
_entity_poly.entity_id
_entity_poly.type
_entity_poly.pdbx_seq_one_letter_code
_entity_poly.pdbx_strand_id
1 'polypeptide(L)'
;MSIYKPDGLVILKFTPANEKHYYKIFGSWRGGYLNGGAWRLSSGSEEPPVLSKCGLFWIWEQYSGSCYELTVNEEDGHTYYTGNVLSRMIDKSSPSEVLIEKVKLDTLLSV
;
A
#
# COMPACT_ATOMS: atom_id res chain seq x y z
N MET A 1 8.27 12.38 12.75
CA MET A 1 7.67 11.88 11.50
C MET A 1 8.40 10.61 11.10
N SER A 2 7.69 9.49 10.96
CA SER A 2 8.30 8.20 10.57
C SER A 2 8.20 8.00 9.06
N ILE A 3 9.30 7.58 8.43
CA ILE A 3 9.37 7.29 7.00
C ILE A 3 9.51 5.77 6.82
N TYR A 4 8.64 5.18 6.01
CA TYR A 4 8.65 3.76 5.67
C TYR A 4 9.07 3.56 4.22
N LYS A 5 10.04 2.67 3.99
CA LYS A 5 10.56 2.33 2.67
C LYS A 5 10.43 0.82 2.46
N PRO A 6 9.27 0.32 2.02
CA PRO A 6 9.10 -1.09 1.72
C PRO A 6 9.89 -1.49 0.47
N ASP A 7 10.33 -2.76 0.40
CA ASP A 7 11.00 -3.31 -0.78
C ASP A 7 10.02 -3.50 -1.94
N GLY A 8 8.75 -3.70 -1.62
CA GLY A 8 7.67 -3.76 -2.59
C GLY A 8 6.33 -3.42 -1.96
N LEU A 9 5.37 -3.06 -2.80
CA LEU A 9 4.11 -2.50 -2.34
C LEU A 9 2.92 -3.02 -3.13
N VAL A 10 1.77 -3.03 -2.47
CA VAL A 10 0.47 -3.15 -3.13
C VAL A 10 -0.43 -2.03 -2.65
N ILE A 11 -1.08 -1.35 -3.57
CA ILE A 11 -2.05 -0.32 -3.24
C ILE A 11 -3.44 -0.97 -3.13
N LEU A 12 -4.10 -0.70 -2.03
CA LEU A 12 -5.42 -1.22 -1.72
C LEU A 12 -6.40 -0.05 -1.67
N LYS A 13 -7.47 -0.13 -2.48
CA LYS A 13 -8.62 0.75 -2.39
C LYS A 13 -9.63 0.14 -1.43
N PHE A 14 -10.02 0.92 -0.43
CA PHE A 14 -11.06 0.58 0.52
C PHE A 14 -12.31 1.37 0.14
N THR A 15 -13.42 0.68 -0.10
CA THR A 15 -14.71 1.28 -0.43
C THR A 15 -15.74 0.86 0.63
N PRO A 16 -15.91 1.65 1.70
CA PRO A 16 -16.97 1.42 2.68
C PRO A 16 -18.35 1.71 2.07
N ALA A 17 -19.40 1.04 2.56
CA ALA A 17 -20.75 1.16 1.98
C ALA A 17 -21.31 2.60 1.95
N ASN A 18 -20.97 3.43 2.95
CA ASN A 18 -21.56 4.77 3.13
C ASN A 18 -20.51 5.89 3.31
N GLU A 19 -19.25 5.64 2.99
CA GLU A 19 -18.16 6.61 3.16
C GLU A 19 -17.35 6.78 1.88
N LYS A 20 -16.55 7.84 1.82
CA LYS A 20 -15.60 8.01 0.70
C LYS A 20 -14.60 6.86 0.69
N HIS A 21 -14.20 6.46 -0.51
CA HIS A 21 -13.11 5.51 -0.63
C HIS A 21 -11.81 6.15 -0.17
N TYR A 22 -10.90 5.33 0.35
CA TYR A 22 -9.56 5.73 0.74
C TYR A 22 -8.56 4.66 0.32
N TYR A 23 -7.30 5.05 0.25
CA TYR A 23 -6.22 4.18 -0.19
C TYR A 23 -5.32 3.80 0.98
N LYS A 24 -4.90 2.54 1.01
CA LYS A 24 -3.86 2.07 1.94
C LYS A 24 -2.75 1.38 1.18
N ILE A 25 -1.56 1.47 1.74
CA ILE A 25 -0.36 0.81 1.22
C ILE A 25 -0.15 -0.45 2.04
N PHE A 26 -0.13 -1.59 1.37
CA PHE A 26 0.41 -2.82 1.92
C PHE A 26 1.91 -2.87 1.58
N GLY A 27 2.75 -2.49 2.53
CA GLY A 27 4.21 -2.54 2.38
C GLY A 27 4.75 -3.92 2.72
N SER A 28 5.63 -4.44 1.87
CA SER A 28 6.35 -5.70 2.07
C SER A 28 7.85 -5.45 2.18
N TRP A 29 8.48 -6.04 3.19
CA TRP A 29 9.93 -6.13 3.33
C TRP A 29 10.33 -7.58 3.14
N ARG A 30 11.20 -7.85 2.19
CA ARG A 30 11.63 -9.21 1.85
C ARG A 30 12.50 -9.81 2.95
N GLY A 31 13.12 -8.96 3.77
CA GLY A 31 14.01 -9.38 4.85
C GLY A 31 15.38 -9.81 4.32
N GLY A 32 16.18 -10.42 5.18
CA GLY A 32 17.52 -10.91 4.85
C GLY A 32 17.77 -12.28 5.49
N TYR A 33 19.00 -12.79 5.41
CA TYR A 33 19.32 -14.13 5.91
C TYR A 33 18.92 -14.37 7.39
N LEU A 34 19.03 -13.34 8.24
CA LEU A 34 18.69 -13.42 9.66
C LEU A 34 17.28 -12.92 10.00
N ASN A 35 16.62 -12.21 9.08
CA ASN A 35 15.36 -11.54 9.33
C ASN A 35 14.33 -12.01 8.29
N GLY A 36 13.28 -12.68 8.74
CA GLY A 36 12.19 -13.10 7.85
C GLY A 36 11.48 -11.93 7.17
N GLY A 37 10.66 -12.25 6.16
CA GLY A 37 9.84 -11.25 5.49
C GLY A 37 8.83 -10.61 6.44
N ALA A 38 8.66 -9.30 6.34
CA ALA A 38 7.74 -8.52 7.15
C ALA A 38 6.74 -7.77 6.27
N TRP A 39 5.62 -7.38 6.85
CA TRP A 39 4.61 -6.57 6.15
C TRP A 39 4.01 -5.54 7.10
N ARG A 40 3.44 -4.49 6.51
CA ARG A 40 2.67 -3.49 7.24
C ARG A 40 1.60 -2.88 6.36
N LEU A 41 0.39 -2.76 6.90
CA LEU A 41 -0.67 -1.96 6.29
C LEU A 41 -0.59 -0.52 6.83
N SER A 42 -0.64 0.46 5.93
CA SER A 42 -0.62 1.86 6.31
C SER A 42 -1.94 2.33 6.93
N SER A 43 -1.92 3.50 7.56
CA SER A 43 -3.12 4.14 8.12
C SER A 43 -4.07 4.67 7.04
N GLY A 44 -3.52 5.00 5.87
CA GLY A 44 -4.25 5.37 4.67
C GLY A 44 -4.08 6.83 4.27
N SER A 45 -4.60 7.15 3.09
CA SER A 45 -4.65 8.49 2.51
C SER A 45 -5.86 8.61 1.58
N GLU A 46 -6.47 9.79 1.58
CA GLU A 46 -7.44 10.21 0.56
C GLU A 46 -6.75 10.81 -0.66
N GLU A 47 -5.61 11.47 -0.46
CA GLU A 47 -4.84 12.12 -1.52
C GLU A 47 -3.95 11.11 -2.26
N PRO A 48 -3.76 11.28 -3.58
CA PRO A 48 -2.83 10.48 -4.38
C PRO A 48 -1.36 10.80 -3.98
N PRO A 49 -0.42 9.88 -4.25
CA PRO A 49 0.99 10.13 -3.98
C PRO A 49 1.59 11.14 -4.96
N VAL A 50 2.65 11.82 -4.53
CA VAL A 50 3.39 12.80 -5.33
C VAL A 50 4.75 12.24 -5.74
N LEU A 51 5.16 12.46 -6.99
CA LEU A 51 6.48 12.03 -7.45
C LEU A 51 7.58 12.84 -6.76
N SER A 52 8.62 12.16 -6.27
CA SER A 52 9.77 12.87 -5.69
C SER A 52 10.50 13.71 -6.73
N LYS A 53 11.25 14.71 -6.27
CA LYS A 53 12.02 15.62 -7.15
C LYS A 53 13.04 14.90 -8.04
N CYS A 54 13.53 13.72 -7.61
CA CYS A 54 14.45 12.91 -8.40
C CYS A 54 13.75 11.89 -9.30
N GLY A 55 12.42 11.74 -9.22
CA GLY A 55 11.65 10.82 -10.04
C GLY A 55 11.82 9.34 -9.72
N LEU A 56 12.52 9.00 -8.64
CA LEU A 56 12.87 7.60 -8.32
C LEU A 56 11.88 6.92 -7.38
N PHE A 57 11.09 7.71 -6.66
CA PHE A 57 10.12 7.19 -5.70
C PHE A 57 8.91 8.12 -5.58
N TRP A 58 7.77 7.53 -5.27
CA TRP A 58 6.56 8.23 -4.89
C TRP A 58 6.56 8.51 -3.39
N ILE A 59 6.06 9.68 -3.02
CA ILE A 59 5.92 10.13 -1.64
C ILE A 59 4.43 10.11 -1.32
N TRP A 60 4.06 9.30 -0.33
CA TRP A 60 2.67 9.17 0.10
C TRP A 60 2.53 9.45 1.59
N GLU A 61 1.97 10.61 1.91
CA GLU A 61 1.63 10.99 3.29
C GLU A 61 0.43 10.19 3.78
N GLN A 62 0.37 9.91 5.08
CA GLN A 62 -0.65 9.06 5.68
C GLN A 62 -1.32 9.75 6.87
N TYR A 63 -2.57 9.39 7.17
CA TYR A 63 -3.34 9.98 8.28
C TYR A 63 -2.63 9.95 9.63
N SER A 64 -1.81 8.93 9.89
CA SER A 64 -1.05 8.82 11.15
C SER A 64 0.16 9.76 11.24
N GLY A 65 0.39 10.63 10.26
CA GLY A 65 1.58 11.49 10.17
C GLY A 65 2.87 10.73 9.81
N SER A 66 2.74 9.53 9.23
CA SER A 66 3.86 8.80 8.64
C SER A 66 3.90 9.03 7.13
N CYS A 67 5.08 8.85 6.53
CA CYS A 67 5.25 8.92 5.09
C CYS A 67 5.74 7.57 4.55
N TYR A 68 5.24 7.18 3.39
CA TYR A 68 5.77 6.05 2.64
C TYR A 68 6.54 6.57 1.42
N GLU A 69 7.79 6.13 1.28
CA GLU A 69 8.58 6.32 0.07
C GLU A 69 8.55 5.03 -0.74
N LEU A 70 7.98 5.11 -1.93
CA LEU A 70 7.63 3.96 -2.75
C LEU A 70 8.46 3.98 -4.02
N THR A 71 9.39 3.04 -4.15
CA THR A 71 10.22 2.94 -5.36
C THR A 71 9.34 2.75 -6.60
N VAL A 72 9.61 3.53 -7.64
CA VAL A 72 8.91 3.39 -8.91
C VAL A 72 9.16 1.99 -9.47
N ASN A 73 8.13 1.36 -10.05
CA ASN A 73 8.16 0.00 -10.63
C ASN A 73 8.27 -1.19 -9.64
N GLU A 74 8.12 -1.00 -8.33
CA GLU A 74 8.06 -2.09 -7.34
C GLU A 74 6.61 -2.42 -6.89
N GLU A 75 5.62 -2.09 -7.72
CA GLU A 75 4.22 -2.52 -7.52
C GLU A 75 4.07 -4.03 -7.61
N ASP A 76 3.13 -4.60 -6.85
CA ASP A 76 2.96 -6.04 -6.66
C ASP A 76 4.21 -6.75 -6.10
N GLY A 77 5.16 -5.98 -5.56
CA GLY A 77 6.36 -6.50 -4.93
C GLY A 77 6.04 -7.11 -3.56
N HIS A 78 5.90 -8.42 -3.49
CA HIS A 78 5.72 -9.15 -2.23
C HIS A 78 6.35 -10.55 -2.28
N THR A 79 6.78 -11.04 -1.12
CA THR A 79 7.18 -12.45 -0.97
C THR A 79 5.96 -13.37 -0.99
N TYR A 80 6.17 -14.69 -1.11
CA TYR A 80 5.09 -15.69 -0.96
C TYR A 80 4.35 -15.54 0.37
N TYR A 81 5.08 -15.37 1.47
CA TYR A 81 4.50 -15.21 2.80
C TYR A 81 3.59 -13.98 2.88
N THR A 82 4.11 -12.81 2.51
CA THR A 82 3.37 -11.55 2.58
C THR A 82 2.24 -11.50 1.55
N GLY A 83 2.40 -12.16 0.41
CA GLY A 83 1.34 -12.34 -0.60
C GLY A 83 0.17 -13.18 -0.06
N ASN A 84 0.44 -14.24 0.71
CA ASN A 84 -0.63 -15.04 1.35
C ASN A 84 -1.38 -14.23 2.44
N VAL A 85 -0.67 -13.38 3.18
CA VAL A 85 -1.31 -12.45 4.13
C VAL A 85 -2.22 -11.47 3.38
N LEU A 86 -1.73 -10.89 2.29
CA LEU A 86 -2.49 -9.97 1.44
C LEU A 86 -3.74 -10.64 0.85
N SER A 87 -3.62 -11.86 0.31
CA SER A 87 -4.77 -12.61 -0.22
C SER A 87 -5.83 -12.79 0.86
N ARG A 88 -5.44 -13.31 2.03
CA ARG A 88 -6.37 -13.51 3.15
C ARG A 88 -7.04 -12.24 3.63
N MET A 89 -6.36 -11.09 3.52
CA MET A 89 -6.94 -9.79 3.86
C MET A 89 -8.04 -9.39 2.87
N ILE A 90 -7.81 -9.59 1.56
CA ILE A 90 -8.78 -9.32 0.50
C ILE A 90 -9.94 -10.32 0.57
N ASP A 91 -9.65 -11.61 0.73
CA ASP A 91 -10.65 -12.69 0.77
C ASP A 91 -11.61 -12.56 1.96
N LYS A 92 -11.14 -11.97 3.07
CA LYS A 92 -11.97 -11.69 4.25
C LYS A 92 -12.81 -10.42 4.14
N SER A 93 -12.59 -9.60 3.11
CA SER A 93 -13.40 -8.39 2.94
C SER A 93 -14.83 -8.77 2.54
N SER A 94 -15.81 -8.27 3.29
CA SER A 94 -17.22 -8.47 2.94
C SER A 94 -17.73 -7.25 2.19
N PRO A 95 -18.35 -7.41 0.99
CA PRO A 95 -18.98 -6.31 0.28
C PRO A 95 -20.05 -5.58 1.11
N SER A 96 -20.60 -6.23 2.13
CA SER A 96 -21.62 -5.65 3.03
C SER A 96 -21.06 -4.63 4.03
N GLU A 97 -19.74 -4.58 4.24
CA GLU A 97 -19.10 -3.67 5.19
C GLU A 97 -18.06 -2.77 4.49
N VAL A 98 -17.00 -3.37 3.97
CA VAL A 98 -15.92 -2.67 3.27
C VAL A 98 -15.38 -3.56 2.17
N LEU A 99 -15.49 -3.10 0.93
CA LEU A 99 -14.87 -3.75 -0.22
C LEU A 99 -13.40 -3.35 -0.28
N ILE A 100 -12.49 -4.34 -0.39
CA ILE A 100 -11.05 -4.11 -0.53
C ILE A 100 -10.60 -4.65 -1.88
N GLU A 101 -10.01 -3.79 -2.70
CA GLU A 101 -9.53 -4.13 -4.04
C GLU A 101 -8.08 -3.69 -4.24
N LYS A 102 -7.31 -4.48 -4.99
CA LYS A 102 -5.99 -4.04 -5.46
C LYS A 102 -6.18 -3.03 -6.59
N VAL A 103 -5.42 -1.95 -6.56
CA VAL A 103 -5.41 -0.93 -7.61
C VAL A 103 -3.99 -0.65 -8.06
N LYS A 104 -3.84 -0.22 -9.31
CA LYS A 104 -2.56 0.22 -9.88
C LYS A 104 -2.37 1.70 -9.67
N LEU A 105 -1.12 2.11 -9.45
CA LEU A 105 -0.76 3.50 -9.28
C LEU A 105 -1.14 4.34 -10.50
N ASP A 106 -0.95 3.82 -11.71
CA ASP A 106 -1.32 4.51 -12.96
C ASP A 106 -2.81 4.88 -13.00
N THR A 107 -3.68 4.06 -12.41
CA THR A 107 -5.12 4.33 -12.33
C THR A 107 -5.44 5.49 -11.38
N LEU A 108 -4.59 5.74 -10.38
CA LEU A 108 -4.78 6.83 -9.41
C LEU A 108 -4.32 8.19 -9.92
N LEU A 109 -3.34 8.18 -10.83
CA LEU A 109 -2.74 9.39 -11.39
C LEU A 109 -3.44 9.87 -12.67
N SER A 110 -4.33 9.06 -13.24
CA SER A 110 -5.06 9.36 -14.48
C SER A 110 -6.38 10.11 -14.26
N VAL A 111 -6.62 10.63 -13.06
CA VAL A 111 -7.81 11.40 -12.66
C VAL A 111 -7.46 12.89 -12.62
#